data_AF-A0A4V3C324-F1
#
_entry.id   AF-A0A4V3C324-F1
#
_cell.length_a   1.000
_cell.length_b   1.000
_cell.length_c   1.000
_cell.angle_alpha   90.00
_cell.angle_beta   90.00
_cell.angle_gamma   90.00
#
_symmetry.space_group_name_H-M   'P 1'
#
loop_
_entity.id
_entity.type
_entity.pdbx_description
1 polymer ?
#
loop_
_entity_poly.entity_id
_entity_poly.type
_entity_poly.pdbx_seq_one_letter_code
_entity_poly.pdbx_strand_id
1 'polypeptide(L)'
;MKLKKIKIAAIILGSASLVSVAAIACNQGIGEQTATYPTTNAAKDNKIVFQTAQSGVFPLQIALSALVPIYNEQQKDKENFVQVELQGQDITKTGSETELATNTVKNIASNSNATANLILANQTAAYLVNQYGKLLDLTNSTINANLFSQKIVNEHNKLPGQSLDASKLFNIPFDVTDIDALVFNLDIMWKLFTLIKENGGTVDETMKLYKDAMNASTSGSSIPVTSLFSVLKAKNSTAFANYTVNAQTFESIAGAMEFAKKVHENTMIESDSVDANATDIHIFGIDYQFNTLLKDLTNRLSGKFLWSLNTTNATDASGNNVDRSIINYDFLTNQDLQSEFKSLWNTYMNSNTVTSVGETKKQYYGVKYETNSSGVAPGTWASWDIRTYNTAFAYAAAVGVNQSVDSALSRNFFGGRTDESKAAAASKWVKYSDVSWNPQVNKSASNINATSYHEGGSSLIPISIDEGGKEDKGTLAFLDWLYNGTVKLTIDSKIVEISTPEAIFELSGYVVPTKKMVNSEMRNKIAQTLSTLETEVGILEAKSNLSDEEKATWAIKSARRNTYKTGLIGLDSLLSFVDGKVTYSASVQQDQRSASITNFISNALLNSTKSSDTREQKSGEDILAEITRLAK
;
A
#
# COMPACT_ATOMS: atom_id res chain seq x y z
N MET A 1 27.05 33.20 -10.61
CA MET A 1 26.22 33.04 -9.38
C MET A 1 26.31 31.59 -8.95
N LYS A 2 26.87 31.30 -7.76
CA LYS A 2 27.26 29.93 -7.35
C LYS A 2 26.06 29.16 -6.78
N LEU A 3 25.69 28.06 -7.42
CA LEU A 3 24.73 27.07 -6.92
C LEU A 3 25.31 26.36 -5.68
N LYS A 4 24.62 26.47 -4.53
CA LYS A 4 24.96 25.74 -3.31
C LYS A 4 24.54 24.28 -3.47
N LYS A 5 25.53 23.37 -3.45
CA LYS A 5 25.35 21.92 -3.36
C LYS A 5 24.76 21.57 -1.98
N ILE A 6 23.59 20.94 -1.96
CA ILE A 6 23.03 20.29 -0.77
C ILE A 6 23.77 18.95 -0.61
N LYS A 7 24.57 18.82 0.45
CA LYS A 7 25.20 17.57 0.86
C LYS A 7 24.23 16.82 1.78
N ILE A 8 23.74 15.66 1.35
CA ILE A 8 23.03 14.73 2.22
C ILE A 8 24.08 13.98 3.04
N ALA A 9 24.13 14.26 4.35
CA ALA A 9 25.02 13.60 5.28
C ALA A 9 24.44 12.23 5.67
N ALA A 10 25.31 11.21 5.67
CA ALA A 10 24.99 9.87 6.11
C ALA A 10 24.83 9.85 7.64
N ILE A 11 23.65 9.49 8.13
CA ILE A 11 23.42 9.26 9.57
C ILE A 11 23.55 7.76 9.82
N ILE A 12 24.56 7.41 10.62
CA ILE A 12 24.77 6.08 11.18
C ILE A 12 23.74 5.92 12.31
N LEU A 13 22.81 4.99 12.15
CA LEU A 13 21.80 4.65 13.15
C LEU A 13 22.40 3.69 14.18
N GLY A 14 22.63 4.20 15.39
CA GLY A 14 22.87 3.39 16.58
C GLY A 14 21.56 2.75 17.04
N SER A 15 21.62 1.46 17.28
CA SER A 15 20.52 0.58 17.68
C SER A 15 20.19 0.65 19.17
N ALA A 16 18.99 0.13 19.46
CA ALA A 16 18.43 -0.29 20.74
C ALA A 16 17.77 0.78 21.64
N SER A 17 16.44 0.67 21.75
CA SER A 17 15.83 0.43 23.07
C SER A 17 14.47 -0.27 22.91
N LEU A 18 14.40 -1.46 23.50
CA LEU A 18 13.17 -2.08 23.97
C LEU A 18 12.53 -1.09 24.97
N VAL A 19 11.46 -0.42 24.56
CA VAL A 19 10.57 0.22 25.52
C VAL A 19 9.39 -0.71 25.69
N SER A 20 9.38 -1.39 26.84
CA SER A 20 8.19 -2.02 27.40
C SER A 20 7.06 -0.98 27.36
N VAL A 21 6.11 -1.19 26.45
CA VAL A 21 4.85 -0.45 26.44
C VAL A 21 4.17 -0.79 27.75
N ALA A 22 4.23 0.12 28.72
CA ALA A 22 3.30 0.08 29.83
C ALA A 22 1.91 0.13 29.21
N ALA A 23 1.20 -1.01 29.28
CA ALA A 23 -0.19 -1.09 28.90
C ALA A 23 -0.94 -0.07 29.75
N ILE A 24 -1.31 1.06 29.14
CA ILE A 24 -2.42 1.86 29.66
C ILE A 24 -3.63 0.98 29.39
N ALA A 25 -3.97 0.17 30.39
CA ALA A 25 -5.27 -0.48 30.47
C ALA A 25 -6.30 0.64 30.62
N CYS A 26 -6.75 1.21 29.50
CA CYS A 26 -8.01 1.91 29.47
C CYS A 26 -9.08 0.87 29.76
N ASN A 27 -9.54 0.88 31.00
CA ASN A 27 -10.67 0.10 31.48
C ASN A 27 -11.84 0.39 30.54
N GLN A 28 -12.21 -0.57 29.69
CA GLN A 28 -13.43 -0.51 28.87
C GLN A 28 -14.64 -0.69 29.79
N GLY A 29 -14.89 0.30 30.63
CA GLY A 29 -16.15 0.54 31.30
C GLY A 29 -16.99 1.44 30.40
N ILE A 30 -18.16 0.95 30.01
CA ILE A 30 -19.21 1.69 29.33
C ILE A 30 -19.49 2.97 30.14
N GLY A 31 -18.95 4.09 29.65
CA GLY A 31 -18.94 5.36 30.37
C GLY A 31 -17.67 6.18 30.12
N GLU A 32 -17.16 6.26 28.89
CA GLU A 32 -16.17 7.30 28.56
C GLU A 32 -16.91 8.65 28.56
N GLN A 33 -16.79 9.36 29.68
CA GLN A 33 -16.98 10.80 29.75
C GLN A 33 -16.19 11.42 28.60
N THR A 34 -16.84 12.12 27.67
CA THR A 34 -16.16 13.10 26.82
C THR A 34 -15.64 14.20 27.75
N ALA A 35 -14.45 14.00 28.31
CA ALA A 35 -13.80 15.02 29.09
C ALA A 35 -13.61 16.23 28.16
N THR A 36 -14.12 17.40 28.55
CA THR A 36 -13.80 18.66 27.90
C THR A 36 -12.32 18.95 28.15
N TYR A 37 -11.49 18.64 27.15
CA TYR A 37 -10.06 18.91 27.20
C TYR A 37 -9.82 20.39 26.88
N PRO A 38 -9.30 21.18 27.84
CA PRO A 38 -9.00 22.59 27.60
C PRO A 38 -7.91 22.71 26.53
N THR A 39 -8.09 23.65 25.60
CA THR A 39 -7.16 23.98 24.50
C THR A 39 -6.27 25.19 24.83
N THR A 40 -6.10 25.49 26.12
CA THR A 40 -5.48 26.73 26.60
C THR A 40 -4.00 26.88 26.25
N ASN A 41 -3.34 25.83 25.74
CA ASN A 41 -1.97 25.83 25.24
C ASN A 41 -1.89 25.53 23.72
N ALA A 42 -2.83 26.07 22.92
CA ALA A 42 -2.78 26.02 21.46
C ALA A 42 -1.38 26.42 20.91
N ALA A 43 -1.00 25.84 19.77
CA ALA A 43 0.36 25.82 19.24
C ALA A 43 1.02 27.21 19.32
N LYS A 44 2.19 27.29 19.97
CA LYS A 44 2.87 28.55 20.32
C LYS A 44 3.26 29.44 19.12
N ASP A 45 3.04 28.99 17.88
CA ASP A 45 3.69 29.54 16.69
C ASP A 45 2.73 30.06 15.58
N ASN A 46 1.39 30.11 15.78
CA ASN A 46 0.43 30.60 14.76
C ASN A 46 0.56 29.88 13.39
N LYS A 47 0.67 28.55 13.39
CA LYS A 47 0.87 27.74 12.19
C LYS A 47 -0.08 26.55 12.17
N ILE A 48 -0.44 26.09 10.98
CA ILE A 48 -1.13 24.81 10.78
C ILE A 48 -0.06 23.72 10.70
N VAL A 49 0.03 22.88 11.72
CA VAL A 49 0.95 21.73 11.74
C VAL A 49 0.27 20.53 11.07
N PHE A 50 0.82 20.09 9.94
CA PHE A 50 0.39 18.90 9.22
C PHE A 50 1.43 17.78 9.39
N GLN A 51 1.06 16.71 10.11
CA GLN A 51 1.97 15.59 10.40
C GLN A 51 1.68 14.36 9.55
N THR A 52 2.74 13.61 9.21
CA THR A 52 2.65 12.29 8.60
C THR A 52 3.72 11.34 9.16
N ALA A 53 3.41 10.05 9.16
CA ALA A 53 4.37 8.99 9.48
C ALA A 53 5.22 8.59 8.27
N GLN A 54 4.93 9.12 7.08
CA GLN A 54 5.69 8.83 5.88
C GLN A 54 7.06 9.53 5.92
N SER A 55 8.11 8.80 5.52
CA SER A 55 9.43 9.39 5.26
C SER A 55 9.47 10.15 3.93
N GLY A 56 10.50 10.99 3.77
CA GLY A 56 10.72 11.77 2.54
C GLY A 56 10.98 10.96 1.26
N VAL A 57 10.97 9.61 1.32
CA VAL A 57 11.08 8.75 0.14
C VAL A 57 9.74 8.26 -0.39
N PHE A 58 8.65 8.43 0.37
CA PHE A 58 7.31 8.08 -0.11
C PHE A 58 6.82 9.12 -1.12
N PRO A 59 6.22 8.72 -2.25
CA PRO A 59 5.82 9.66 -3.32
C PRO A 59 4.86 10.76 -2.85
N LEU A 60 3.92 10.46 -1.95
CA LEU A 60 2.99 11.47 -1.44
C LEU A 60 3.70 12.52 -0.57
N GLN A 61 4.61 12.11 0.31
CA GLN A 61 5.42 13.04 1.10
C GLN A 61 6.27 13.96 0.20
N ILE A 62 6.79 13.44 -0.92
CA ILE A 62 7.51 14.24 -1.92
C ILE A 62 6.57 15.29 -2.53
N ALA A 63 5.36 14.90 -2.92
CA ALA A 63 4.38 15.82 -3.49
C ALA A 63 3.95 16.90 -2.47
N LEU A 64 3.60 16.51 -1.24
CA LEU A 64 3.21 17.45 -0.19
C LEU A 64 4.35 18.43 0.15
N SER A 65 5.59 17.95 0.20
CA SER A 65 6.78 18.80 0.43
C SER A 65 6.99 19.85 -0.66
N ALA A 66 6.56 19.56 -1.89
CA ALA A 66 6.59 20.53 -3.00
C ALA A 66 5.37 21.48 -2.97
N LEU A 67 4.20 20.98 -2.59
CA LEU A 67 2.94 21.72 -2.67
C LEU A 67 2.71 22.68 -1.49
N VAL A 68 3.10 22.31 -0.26
CA VAL A 68 2.90 23.16 0.93
C VAL A 68 3.61 24.52 0.81
N PRO A 69 4.87 24.62 0.33
CA PRO A 69 5.49 25.90 0.04
C PRO A 69 4.72 26.73 -1.00
N ILE A 70 4.13 26.09 -2.00
CA ILE A 70 3.35 26.77 -3.03
C ILE A 70 2.03 27.32 -2.45
N TYR A 71 1.34 26.54 -1.61
CA TYR A 71 0.17 27.03 -0.85
C TYR A 71 0.53 28.27 -0.03
N ASN A 72 1.60 28.17 0.77
CA ASN A 72 2.03 29.26 1.65
C ASN A 72 2.35 30.54 0.89
N GLU A 73 2.87 30.46 -0.34
CA GLU A 73 3.14 31.64 -1.16
C GLU A 73 1.90 32.15 -1.88
N GLN A 74 1.08 31.26 -2.46
CA GLN A 74 -0.08 31.64 -3.28
C GLN A 74 -1.29 32.12 -2.46
N GLN A 75 -1.44 31.64 -1.22
CA GLN A 75 -2.60 31.90 -0.38
C GLN A 75 -2.34 32.93 0.73
N LYS A 76 -1.11 33.47 0.86
CA LYS A 76 -0.71 34.35 2.00
C LYS A 76 -1.57 35.59 2.22
N ASP A 77 -2.17 36.11 1.15
CA ASP A 77 -2.99 37.32 1.16
C ASP A 77 -4.50 37.01 1.19
N LYS A 78 -4.89 35.74 1.38
CA LYS A 78 -6.28 35.31 1.44
C LYS A 78 -6.84 35.39 2.85
N GLU A 79 -8.17 35.56 2.94
CA GLU A 79 -8.88 35.49 4.22
C GLU A 79 -8.64 34.13 4.89
N ASN A 80 -8.51 34.14 6.21
CA ASN A 80 -8.25 32.95 7.05
C ASN A 80 -6.93 32.23 6.73
N PHE A 81 -6.01 32.84 5.97
CA PHE A 81 -4.68 32.27 5.75
C PHE A 81 -3.92 32.09 7.07
N VAL A 82 -3.37 30.90 7.25
CA VAL A 82 -2.39 30.56 8.28
C VAL A 82 -1.32 29.70 7.61
N GLN A 83 -0.05 30.01 7.89
CA GLN A 83 1.06 29.27 7.29
C GLN A 83 1.01 27.79 7.70
N VAL A 84 1.18 26.90 6.72
CA VAL A 84 1.22 25.44 6.93
C VAL A 84 2.66 24.96 7.05
N GLU A 85 2.92 24.11 8.04
CA GLU A 85 4.18 23.40 8.23
C GLU A 85 3.95 21.89 8.12
N LEU A 86 4.60 21.27 7.13
CA LEU A 86 4.59 19.82 6.95
C LEU A 86 5.70 19.16 7.78
N GLN A 87 5.34 18.18 8.59
CA GLN A 87 6.25 17.42 9.44
C GLN A 87 6.19 15.93 9.08
N GLY A 88 7.27 15.41 8.49
CA GLY A 88 7.40 14.00 8.14
C GLY A 88 7.98 13.15 9.28
N GLN A 89 8.22 11.87 8.98
CA GLN A 89 8.79 10.87 9.92
C GLN A 89 10.06 11.35 10.64
N ASP A 90 10.90 12.15 9.98
CA ASP A 90 12.14 12.68 10.55
C ASP A 90 11.89 13.67 11.69
N ILE A 91 10.74 14.34 11.73
CA ILE A 91 10.32 15.24 12.79
C ILE A 91 9.40 14.51 13.78
N THR A 92 8.40 13.78 13.29
CA THR A 92 7.40 13.10 14.13
C THR A 92 7.96 11.89 14.88
N LYS A 93 9.05 11.30 14.36
CA LYS A 93 9.70 10.08 14.87
C LYS A 93 8.80 8.84 14.93
N THR A 94 7.70 8.83 14.16
CA THR A 94 6.75 7.71 14.13
C THR A 94 6.99 6.82 12.92
N GLY A 95 7.03 5.51 13.12
CA GLY A 95 7.21 4.51 12.06
C GLY A 95 5.91 4.05 11.38
N SER A 96 4.75 4.45 11.91
CA SER A 96 3.43 4.08 11.36
C SER A 96 2.37 5.14 11.66
N GLU A 97 1.28 5.13 10.88
CA GLU A 97 0.13 6.01 11.10
C GLU A 97 -0.57 5.74 12.44
N THR A 98 -0.61 4.48 12.89
CA THR A 98 -1.16 4.11 14.20
C THR A 98 -0.34 4.70 15.34
N GLU A 99 0.99 4.70 15.21
CA GLU A 99 1.88 5.33 16.17
C GLU A 99 1.70 6.86 16.17
N LEU A 100 1.57 7.47 14.99
CA LEU A 100 1.24 8.89 14.85
C LEU A 100 -0.06 9.23 15.56
N ALA A 101 -1.14 8.51 15.29
CA ALA A 101 -2.43 8.69 15.94
C ALA A 101 -2.34 8.55 17.46
N THR A 102 -1.59 7.55 17.95
CA THR A 102 -1.35 7.35 19.39
C THR A 102 -0.63 8.54 20.01
N ASN A 103 0.39 9.08 19.34
CA ASN A 103 1.14 10.25 19.83
C ASN A 103 0.28 11.51 19.80
N THR A 104 -0.52 11.72 18.75
CA THR A 104 -1.49 12.81 18.66
C THR A 104 -2.48 12.79 19.82
N VAL A 105 -3.03 11.62 20.14
CA VAL A 105 -4.01 11.47 21.23
C VAL A 105 -3.38 11.71 22.60
N LYS A 106 -2.13 11.28 22.81
CA LYS A 106 -1.36 11.64 24.03
C LYS A 106 -1.15 13.15 24.14
N ASN A 107 -0.88 13.83 23.03
CA ASN A 107 -0.73 15.29 23.01
C ASN A 107 -2.04 16.01 23.34
N ILE A 108 -3.18 15.53 22.80
CA ILE A 108 -4.51 16.04 23.14
C ILE A 108 -4.79 15.84 24.64
N ALA A 109 -4.60 14.62 25.14
CA ALA A 109 -4.87 14.26 26.54
C ALA A 109 -4.05 15.09 27.54
N SER A 110 -2.83 15.50 27.15
CA SER A 110 -1.93 16.30 27.98
C SER A 110 -2.03 17.81 27.75
N ASN A 111 -2.97 18.27 26.91
CA ASN A 111 -3.08 19.67 26.47
C ASN A 111 -1.72 20.23 26.01
N SER A 112 -1.04 19.44 25.17
CA SER A 112 0.28 19.73 24.64
C SER A 112 0.19 20.71 23.47
N ASN A 113 1.11 21.68 23.45
CA ASN A 113 1.30 22.60 22.32
C ASN A 113 1.89 21.90 21.06
N ALA A 114 2.21 20.62 21.15
CA ALA A 114 2.63 19.78 20.03
C ALA A 114 1.46 19.04 19.35
N THR A 115 0.21 19.36 19.72
CA THR A 115 -0.97 18.82 19.04
C THR A 115 -1.04 19.37 17.62
N ALA A 116 -1.06 18.47 16.62
CA ALA A 116 -1.17 18.85 15.23
C ALA A 116 -2.59 19.27 14.86
N ASN A 117 -2.72 20.17 13.89
CA ASN A 117 -4.01 20.57 13.29
C ASN A 117 -4.55 19.50 12.34
N LEU A 118 -3.63 18.79 11.69
CA LEU A 118 -3.95 17.85 10.63
C LEU A 118 -2.96 16.70 10.70
N ILE A 119 -3.46 15.47 10.61
CA ILE A 119 -2.60 14.30 10.44
C ILE A 119 -3.03 13.50 9.21
N LEU A 120 -2.05 12.93 8.51
CA LEU A 120 -2.25 11.92 7.48
C LEU A 120 -2.23 10.55 8.15
N ALA A 121 -3.40 9.89 8.23
CA ALA A 121 -3.54 8.63 8.94
C ALA A 121 -4.76 7.81 8.46
N ASN A 122 -4.86 6.56 8.90
CA ASN A 122 -5.98 5.68 8.62
C ASN A 122 -7.24 5.99 9.46
N GLN A 123 -8.33 5.29 9.15
CA GLN A 123 -9.64 5.42 9.80
C GLN A 123 -9.61 5.26 11.33
N THR A 124 -8.70 4.42 11.85
CA THR A 124 -8.55 4.22 13.31
C THR A 124 -8.11 5.51 14.00
N ALA A 125 -7.34 6.37 13.34
CA ALA A 125 -6.92 7.65 13.89
C ALA A 125 -8.11 8.59 14.12
N ALA A 126 -9.07 8.63 13.18
CA ALA A 126 -10.30 9.40 13.35
C ALA A 126 -11.08 8.92 14.58
N TYR A 127 -11.20 7.60 14.77
CA TYR A 127 -11.82 7.03 15.98
C TYR A 127 -11.13 7.51 17.26
N LEU A 128 -9.81 7.36 17.35
CA LEU A 128 -9.04 7.70 18.55
C LEU A 128 -9.11 9.19 18.89
N VAL A 129 -9.00 10.08 17.90
CA VAL A 129 -9.12 11.54 18.11
C VAL A 129 -10.53 11.91 18.57
N ASN A 130 -11.55 11.25 18.03
CA ASN A 130 -12.94 11.55 18.35
C ASN A 130 -13.34 11.14 19.77
N GLN A 131 -12.66 10.17 20.40
CA GLN A 131 -12.87 9.87 21.83
C GLN A 131 -12.66 11.10 22.73
N TYR A 132 -11.90 12.08 22.25
CA TYR A 132 -11.60 13.34 22.94
C TYR A 132 -12.50 14.49 22.48
N GLY A 133 -13.42 14.26 21.54
CA GLY A 133 -14.27 15.30 20.94
C GLY A 133 -13.48 16.37 20.18
N LYS A 134 -12.30 16.02 19.63
CA LYS A 134 -11.38 16.96 18.98
C LYS A 134 -11.31 16.83 17.46
N LEU A 135 -12.23 16.12 16.81
CA LEU A 135 -12.34 16.22 15.35
C LEU A 135 -12.85 17.60 14.96
N LEU A 136 -12.27 18.20 13.93
CA LEU A 136 -12.73 19.48 13.38
C LEU A 136 -14.09 19.33 12.71
N ASP A 137 -15.02 20.24 12.99
CA ASP A 137 -16.33 20.24 12.34
C ASP A 137 -16.26 20.75 10.90
N LEU A 138 -16.62 19.88 9.96
CA LEU A 138 -16.62 20.15 8.52
C LEU A 138 -18.00 20.56 7.97
N THR A 139 -19.04 20.63 8.81
CA THR A 139 -20.45 20.80 8.38
C THR A 139 -20.66 22.05 7.52
N ASN A 140 -19.97 23.14 7.82
CA ASN A 140 -20.07 24.41 7.08
C ASN A 140 -18.95 24.60 6.05
N SER A 141 -18.18 23.56 5.75
CA SER A 141 -17.08 23.61 4.79
C SER A 141 -17.52 23.17 3.38
N THR A 142 -16.73 23.54 2.38
CA THR A 142 -16.84 23.01 1.01
C THR A 142 -16.46 21.52 0.94
N ILE A 143 -15.79 21.00 1.96
CA ILE A 143 -15.37 19.60 2.09
C ILE A 143 -16.50 18.80 2.75
N ASN A 144 -17.37 18.22 1.92
CA ASN A 144 -18.49 17.42 2.37
C ASN A 144 -18.66 16.15 1.53
N ALA A 145 -19.56 15.26 1.96
CA ALA A 145 -19.80 13.96 1.34
C ALA A 145 -20.13 14.05 -0.17
N ASN A 146 -20.65 15.18 -0.67
CA ASN A 146 -20.97 15.33 -2.08
C ASN A 146 -19.73 15.39 -2.98
N LEU A 147 -18.54 15.69 -2.44
CA LEU A 147 -17.28 15.67 -3.20
C LEU A 147 -16.90 14.26 -3.65
N PHE A 148 -17.36 13.22 -2.95
CA PHE A 148 -16.95 11.83 -3.13
C PHE A 148 -18.12 10.97 -3.61
N SER A 149 -17.82 9.77 -4.11
CA SER A 149 -18.86 8.76 -4.37
C SER A 149 -19.41 8.22 -3.04
N GLN A 150 -20.67 7.77 -3.01
CA GLN A 150 -21.26 7.23 -1.77
C GLN A 150 -20.49 6.00 -1.25
N LYS A 151 -19.91 5.19 -2.15
CA LYS A 151 -19.09 4.04 -1.75
C LYS A 151 -17.85 4.48 -0.97
N ILE A 152 -17.14 5.51 -1.47
CA ILE A 152 -15.97 6.09 -0.78
C ILE A 152 -16.40 6.71 0.56
N VAL A 153 -17.48 7.49 0.60
CA VAL A 153 -17.98 8.09 1.85
C VAL A 153 -18.28 7.01 2.89
N ASN A 154 -18.96 5.94 2.49
CA ASN A 154 -19.30 4.82 3.37
C ASN A 154 -18.09 4.06 3.89
N GLU A 155 -17.03 3.95 3.08
CA GLU A 155 -15.80 3.27 3.46
C GLU A 155 -15.05 4.05 4.53
N HIS A 156 -14.93 5.37 4.39
CA HIS A 156 -14.14 6.20 5.30
C HIS A 156 -14.90 6.69 6.55
N ASN A 157 -16.23 6.72 6.55
CA ASN A 157 -17.02 7.32 7.65
C ASN A 157 -17.76 6.34 8.55
N LYS A 158 -17.60 5.03 8.35
CA LYS A 158 -18.06 4.02 9.32
C LYS A 158 -16.98 3.78 10.35
N LEU A 159 -17.10 4.44 11.50
CA LEU A 159 -16.12 4.36 12.59
C LEU A 159 -16.77 3.78 13.85
N PRO A 160 -16.05 2.94 14.63
CA PRO A 160 -16.40 2.64 16.02
C PRO A 160 -16.65 3.91 16.85
N GLY A 161 -17.47 3.82 17.87
CA GLY A 161 -17.76 4.90 18.81
C GLY A 161 -18.62 6.05 18.27
N GLN A 162 -19.04 6.01 16.99
CA GLN A 162 -19.79 7.08 16.34
C GLN A 162 -21.16 6.61 15.85
N SER A 163 -22.06 7.58 15.62
CA SER A 163 -23.26 7.32 14.84
C SER A 163 -22.86 6.88 13.43
N LEU A 164 -23.56 5.89 12.88
CA LEU A 164 -23.35 5.41 11.51
C LEU A 164 -23.99 6.35 10.46
N ASP A 165 -23.97 7.65 10.74
CA ASP A 165 -24.52 8.69 9.86
C ASP A 165 -23.51 9.02 8.75
N ALA A 166 -23.79 8.56 7.53
CA ALA A 166 -22.97 8.79 6.36
C ALA A 166 -23.00 10.25 5.84
N SER A 167 -23.79 11.14 6.44
CA SER A 167 -23.87 12.56 6.03
C SER A 167 -22.74 13.43 6.59
N LYS A 168 -22.09 13.00 7.68
CA LYS A 168 -20.95 13.69 8.30
C LYS A 168 -19.63 13.05 7.88
N LEU A 169 -18.62 13.88 7.62
CA LEU A 169 -17.24 13.44 7.37
C LEU A 169 -16.43 13.52 8.67
N PHE A 170 -16.06 12.37 9.23
CA PHE A 170 -15.12 12.26 10.36
C PHE A 170 -13.69 12.01 9.90
N ASN A 171 -13.57 11.47 8.70
CA ASN A 171 -12.33 11.09 8.07
C ASN A 171 -12.41 11.50 6.60
N ILE A 172 -11.52 12.38 6.13
CA ILE A 172 -11.61 12.90 4.76
C ILE A 172 -10.78 11.99 3.83
N PRO A 173 -11.40 11.31 2.84
CA PRO A 173 -10.66 10.52 1.86
C PRO A 173 -9.65 11.39 1.10
N PHE A 174 -8.37 11.02 1.04
CA PHE A 174 -7.33 11.90 0.49
C PHE A 174 -6.42 11.28 -0.56
N ASP A 175 -5.75 10.16 -0.30
CA ASP A 175 -4.74 9.62 -1.21
C ASP A 175 -5.03 8.15 -1.51
N VAL A 176 -6.12 7.90 -2.25
CA VAL A 176 -6.55 6.53 -2.52
C VAL A 176 -5.78 5.96 -3.71
N THR A 177 -5.20 4.78 -3.52
CA THR A 177 -4.61 3.95 -4.57
C THR A 177 -4.99 2.49 -4.32
N ASP A 178 -4.53 1.55 -5.14
CA ASP A 178 -4.62 0.15 -4.75
C ASP A 178 -3.62 -0.17 -3.63
N ILE A 179 -4.02 -0.93 -2.61
CA ILE A 179 -3.08 -1.41 -1.59
C ILE A 179 -1.99 -2.31 -2.20
N ASP A 180 -2.38 -3.13 -3.18
CA ASP A 180 -1.52 -4.04 -3.91
C ASP A 180 -1.89 -4.06 -5.40
N ALA A 181 -1.02 -4.59 -6.24
CA ALA A 181 -1.26 -4.80 -7.66
C ALA A 181 -0.55 -6.08 -8.10
N LEU A 182 -1.07 -6.70 -9.15
CA LEU A 182 -0.50 -7.93 -9.69
C LEU A 182 0.64 -7.60 -10.66
N VAL A 183 1.86 -7.99 -10.29
CA VAL A 183 3.08 -7.72 -11.06
C VAL A 183 3.75 -9.02 -11.49
N PHE A 184 4.27 -9.05 -12.72
CA PHE A 184 5.00 -10.19 -13.29
C PHE A 184 6.40 -9.76 -13.73
N ASN A 185 7.41 -10.58 -13.42
CA ASN A 185 8.70 -10.57 -14.10
C ASN A 185 8.58 -11.43 -15.36
N LEU A 186 8.55 -10.81 -16.54
CA LEU A 186 8.17 -11.46 -17.79
C LEU A 186 9.19 -12.50 -18.25
N ASP A 187 10.48 -12.29 -18.00
CA ASP A 187 11.54 -13.25 -18.35
C ASP A 187 11.45 -14.53 -17.51
N ILE A 188 11.18 -14.39 -16.21
CA ILE A 188 10.94 -15.54 -15.34
C ILE A 188 9.65 -16.26 -15.73
N MET A 189 8.57 -15.52 -15.98
CA MET A 189 7.30 -16.11 -16.42
C MET A 189 7.47 -16.91 -17.71
N TRP A 190 8.25 -16.41 -18.68
CA TRP A 190 8.59 -17.17 -19.89
C TRP A 190 9.30 -18.48 -19.57
N LYS A 191 10.32 -18.44 -18.71
CA LYS A 191 11.03 -19.65 -18.27
C LYS A 191 10.08 -20.65 -17.63
N LEU A 192 9.16 -20.20 -16.77
CA LEU A 192 8.18 -21.07 -16.13
C LEU A 192 7.20 -21.67 -17.13
N PHE A 193 6.69 -20.90 -18.09
CA PHE A 193 5.79 -21.41 -19.13
C PHE A 193 6.49 -22.46 -20.01
N THR A 194 7.74 -22.24 -20.38
CA THR A 194 8.55 -23.21 -21.12
C THR A 194 8.73 -24.50 -20.31
N LEU A 195 9.12 -24.41 -19.04
CA LEU A 195 9.25 -25.59 -18.17
C LEU A 195 7.95 -26.37 -18.05
N ILE A 196 6.81 -25.67 -17.94
CA ILE A 196 5.49 -26.32 -17.87
C ILE A 196 5.20 -27.08 -19.18
N LYS A 197 5.34 -26.43 -20.33
CA LYS A 197 5.05 -27.03 -21.64
C LYS A 197 5.95 -28.21 -21.97
N GLU A 198 7.26 -28.05 -21.77
CA GLU A 198 8.25 -29.08 -22.11
C GLU A 198 8.16 -30.33 -21.22
N ASN A 199 7.50 -30.22 -20.07
CA ASN A 199 7.43 -31.30 -19.08
C ASN A 199 5.99 -31.76 -18.79
N GLY A 200 5.13 -31.73 -19.83
CA GLY A 200 3.82 -32.40 -19.86
C GLY A 200 2.61 -31.52 -19.55
N GLY A 201 2.80 -30.23 -19.27
CA GLY A 201 1.72 -29.27 -19.04
C GLY A 201 1.27 -28.54 -20.30
N THR A 202 0.20 -27.77 -20.18
CA THR A 202 -0.34 -26.91 -21.26
C THR A 202 -0.35 -25.45 -20.81
N VAL A 203 0.05 -24.54 -21.69
CA VAL A 203 -0.04 -23.09 -21.46
C VAL A 203 -0.78 -22.47 -22.64
N ASP A 204 -1.82 -21.70 -22.37
CA ASP A 204 -2.58 -20.98 -23.39
C ASP A 204 -1.75 -19.87 -24.02
N GLU A 205 -1.27 -20.09 -25.25
CA GLU A 205 -0.43 -19.14 -25.98
C GLU A 205 -1.19 -17.88 -26.44
N THR A 206 -2.52 -17.91 -26.38
CA THR A 206 -3.34 -16.76 -26.74
C THR A 206 -3.43 -15.72 -25.63
N MET A 207 -3.16 -16.13 -24.37
CA MET A 207 -3.23 -15.24 -23.20
C MET A 207 -2.22 -14.09 -23.32
N LYS A 208 -2.63 -12.89 -22.90
CA LYS A 208 -1.78 -11.69 -23.00
C LYS A 208 -0.44 -11.87 -22.28
N LEU A 209 -0.45 -12.44 -21.09
CA LEU A 209 0.76 -12.67 -20.29
C LEU A 209 1.78 -13.58 -21.00
N TYR A 210 1.33 -14.60 -21.74
CA TYR A 210 2.23 -15.46 -22.51
C TYR A 210 2.92 -14.67 -23.62
N LYS A 211 2.15 -13.87 -24.36
CA LYS A 211 2.67 -13.03 -25.45
C LYS A 211 3.65 -11.98 -24.93
N ASP A 212 3.32 -11.32 -23.82
CA ASP A 212 4.20 -10.36 -23.16
C ASP A 212 5.50 -11.05 -22.71
N ALA A 213 5.42 -12.23 -22.08
CA ALA A 213 6.58 -13.01 -21.64
C ALA A 213 7.46 -13.49 -22.80
N MET A 214 6.85 -13.97 -23.88
CA MET A 214 7.55 -14.36 -25.10
C MET A 214 8.31 -13.17 -25.71
N ASN A 215 7.68 -12.00 -25.80
CA ASN A 215 8.31 -10.79 -26.34
C ASN A 215 9.49 -10.36 -25.45
N ALA A 216 9.32 -10.35 -24.13
CA ALA A 216 10.41 -10.06 -23.18
C ALA A 216 11.59 -11.04 -23.37
N SER A 217 11.33 -12.33 -23.54
CA SER A 217 12.41 -13.32 -23.72
C SER A 217 13.31 -13.11 -24.95
N THR A 218 12.83 -12.37 -25.96
CA THR A 218 13.56 -12.11 -27.22
C THR A 218 14.22 -10.74 -27.28
N SER A 219 13.70 -9.76 -26.53
CA SER A 219 14.09 -8.35 -26.61
C SER A 219 14.50 -7.73 -25.27
N GLY A 220 14.16 -8.41 -24.18
CA GLY A 220 14.39 -8.05 -22.81
C GLY A 220 15.73 -8.52 -22.28
N SER A 221 15.80 -8.59 -20.96
CA SER A 221 17.01 -8.87 -20.22
C SER A 221 17.13 -10.36 -19.88
N SER A 222 18.34 -10.89 -19.77
CA SER A 222 18.51 -12.28 -19.37
C SER A 222 18.41 -12.43 -17.85
N ILE A 223 17.76 -13.52 -17.39
CA ILE A 223 17.79 -13.90 -15.98
C ILE A 223 19.25 -14.08 -15.55
N PRO A 224 19.75 -13.33 -14.55
CA PRO A 224 21.14 -13.38 -14.15
C PRO A 224 21.47 -14.73 -13.50
N VAL A 225 22.72 -15.18 -13.65
CA VAL A 225 23.21 -16.46 -13.06
C VAL A 225 23.14 -16.47 -11.52
N THR A 226 23.10 -15.29 -10.89
CA THR A 226 22.91 -15.11 -9.44
C THR A 226 21.45 -15.24 -8.99
N SER A 227 20.51 -15.42 -9.91
CA SER A 227 19.14 -15.84 -9.57
C SER A 227 19.05 -17.35 -9.67
N LEU A 228 18.47 -18.01 -8.67
CA LEU A 228 18.21 -19.46 -8.73
C LEU A 228 17.24 -19.83 -9.86
N PHE A 229 16.47 -18.87 -10.39
CA PHE A 229 15.66 -19.11 -11.59
C PHE A 229 16.52 -19.47 -12.78
N SER A 230 17.78 -19.02 -12.87
CA SER A 230 18.69 -19.38 -13.97
C SER A 230 18.95 -20.89 -14.07
N VAL A 231 18.89 -21.60 -12.95
CA VAL A 231 19.18 -23.05 -12.84
C VAL A 231 17.97 -23.91 -12.48
N LEU A 232 16.78 -23.31 -12.39
CA LEU A 232 15.53 -24.03 -12.15
C LEU A 232 15.23 -25.01 -13.29
N LYS A 233 14.88 -26.25 -12.95
CA LYS A 233 14.52 -27.35 -13.86
C LYS A 233 13.27 -28.08 -13.37
N ALA A 234 12.56 -28.76 -14.28
CA ALA A 234 11.50 -29.69 -13.88
C ALA A 234 12.10 -30.93 -13.20
N LYS A 235 11.37 -31.54 -12.25
CA LYS A 235 11.82 -32.76 -11.56
C LYS A 235 11.91 -33.99 -12.49
N ASN A 236 11.10 -34.01 -13.54
CA ASN A 236 11.07 -35.04 -14.58
C ASN A 236 10.27 -34.54 -15.80
N SER A 237 10.28 -35.29 -16.90
CA SER A 237 9.62 -34.93 -18.17
C SER A 237 8.09 -34.93 -18.12
N THR A 238 7.49 -35.38 -17.03
CA THR A 238 6.02 -35.41 -16.83
C THR A 238 5.60 -34.61 -15.60
N ALA A 239 6.49 -33.77 -15.06
CA ALA A 239 6.26 -33.08 -13.80
C ALA A 239 5.01 -32.19 -13.83
N PHE A 240 4.60 -31.69 -15.00
CA PHE A 240 3.39 -30.88 -15.17
C PHE A 240 2.26 -31.61 -15.89
N ALA A 241 2.27 -32.94 -15.94
CA ALA A 241 1.19 -33.72 -16.54
C ALA A 241 -0.18 -33.32 -15.96
N ASN A 242 -1.15 -33.06 -16.85
CA ASN A 242 -2.51 -32.60 -16.52
C ASN A 242 -2.59 -31.22 -15.84
N TYR A 243 -1.54 -30.41 -15.92
CA TYR A 243 -1.58 -29.03 -15.46
C TYR A 243 -1.78 -28.07 -16.63
N THR A 244 -2.74 -27.15 -16.51
CA THR A 244 -3.07 -26.15 -17.53
C THR A 244 -2.97 -24.75 -16.94
N VAL A 245 -2.24 -23.87 -17.62
CA VAL A 245 -2.13 -22.45 -17.31
C VAL A 245 -2.82 -21.62 -18.38
N ASN A 246 -3.67 -20.69 -17.95
CA ASN A 246 -4.47 -19.81 -18.82
C ASN A 246 -4.74 -18.47 -18.12
N ALA A 247 -5.52 -17.60 -18.76
CA ALA A 247 -5.86 -16.29 -18.20
C ALA A 247 -6.47 -16.38 -16.79
N GLN A 248 -7.35 -17.37 -16.55
CA GLN A 248 -8.04 -17.55 -15.27
C GLN A 248 -7.10 -17.90 -14.11
N THR A 249 -5.89 -18.41 -14.41
CA THR A 249 -4.90 -18.78 -13.39
C THR A 249 -4.54 -17.60 -12.49
N PHE A 250 -4.44 -16.39 -13.04
CA PHE A 250 -4.03 -15.20 -12.30
C PHE A 250 -5.19 -14.23 -12.01
N GLU A 251 -6.43 -14.61 -12.33
CA GLU A 251 -7.63 -13.80 -12.06
C GLU A 251 -8.16 -13.97 -10.62
N SER A 252 -7.61 -14.90 -9.84
CA SER A 252 -8.06 -15.18 -8.47
C SER A 252 -6.90 -15.49 -7.51
N ILE A 253 -7.09 -15.21 -6.22
CA ILE A 253 -6.11 -15.48 -5.16
C ILE A 253 -5.79 -16.98 -5.10
N ALA A 254 -6.81 -17.84 -5.12
CA ALA A 254 -6.63 -19.28 -5.11
C ALA A 254 -5.85 -19.79 -6.34
N GLY A 255 -6.13 -19.26 -7.54
CA GLY A 255 -5.42 -19.64 -8.76
C GLY A 255 -3.94 -19.24 -8.73
N ALA A 256 -3.63 -18.04 -8.24
CA ALA A 256 -2.27 -17.56 -8.06
C ALA A 256 -1.48 -18.43 -7.06
N MET A 257 -2.09 -18.75 -5.91
CA MET A 257 -1.49 -19.64 -4.90
C MET A 257 -1.29 -21.05 -5.44
N GLU A 258 -2.25 -21.58 -6.20
CA GLU A 258 -2.14 -22.90 -6.83
C GLU A 258 -1.02 -22.94 -7.86
N PHE A 259 -0.89 -21.93 -8.72
CA PHE A 259 0.23 -21.85 -9.67
C PHE A 259 1.58 -21.85 -8.95
N ALA A 260 1.73 -21.04 -7.91
CA ALA A 260 2.95 -20.97 -7.12
C ALA A 260 3.34 -22.32 -6.52
N LYS A 261 2.35 -22.99 -5.90
CA LYS A 261 2.50 -24.33 -5.33
C LYS A 261 2.87 -25.36 -6.39
N LYS A 262 2.15 -25.40 -7.51
CA LYS A 262 2.37 -26.38 -8.58
C LYS A 262 3.74 -26.24 -9.22
N VAL A 263 4.21 -25.01 -9.43
CA VAL A 263 5.57 -24.77 -9.94
C VAL A 263 6.60 -25.27 -8.92
N HIS A 264 6.47 -24.91 -7.64
CA HIS A 264 7.39 -25.33 -6.60
C HIS A 264 7.46 -26.85 -6.42
N GLU A 265 6.31 -27.52 -6.38
CA GLU A 265 6.22 -28.97 -6.20
C GLU A 265 6.81 -29.76 -7.37
N ASN A 266 6.83 -29.19 -8.59
CA ASN A 266 7.20 -29.91 -9.81
C ASN A 266 8.55 -29.46 -10.39
N THR A 267 9.23 -28.52 -9.74
CA THR A 267 10.58 -28.08 -10.12
C THR A 267 11.59 -28.30 -9.00
N MET A 268 12.85 -28.23 -9.37
CA MET A 268 13.98 -28.37 -8.46
C MET A 268 15.16 -27.51 -8.91
N ILE A 269 16.10 -27.32 -7.99
CA ILE A 269 17.38 -26.68 -8.23
C ILE A 269 18.47 -27.70 -7.90
N GLU A 270 19.33 -27.98 -8.86
CA GLU A 270 20.50 -28.85 -8.65
C GLU A 270 21.58 -28.06 -7.90
N SER A 271 21.96 -28.54 -6.70
CA SER A 271 22.89 -27.86 -5.79
C SER A 271 24.21 -27.47 -6.47
N ASP A 272 24.72 -28.34 -7.33
CA ASP A 272 26.05 -28.21 -7.92
C ASP A 272 26.10 -27.15 -9.04
N SER A 273 24.93 -26.66 -9.46
CA SER A 273 24.79 -25.61 -10.47
C SER A 273 24.59 -24.22 -9.85
N VAL A 274 24.47 -24.11 -8.52
CA VAL A 274 24.13 -22.85 -7.85
C VAL A 274 25.35 -21.93 -7.75
N ASP A 275 25.22 -20.70 -8.26
CA ASP A 275 26.22 -19.66 -8.07
C ASP A 275 26.41 -19.35 -6.57
N ALA A 276 27.64 -19.14 -6.13
CA ALA A 276 27.95 -18.86 -4.72
C ALA A 276 27.24 -17.58 -4.20
N ASN A 277 26.99 -16.63 -5.10
CA ASN A 277 26.29 -15.38 -4.82
C ASN A 277 24.80 -15.45 -5.13
N ALA A 278 24.25 -16.65 -5.37
CA ALA A 278 22.84 -16.82 -5.61
C ALA A 278 22.01 -16.28 -4.44
N THR A 279 20.84 -15.76 -4.74
CA THR A 279 19.90 -15.23 -3.75
C THR A 279 18.66 -16.12 -3.66
N ASP A 280 17.94 -16.00 -2.56
CA ASP A 280 16.67 -16.69 -2.38
C ASP A 280 15.69 -16.30 -3.49
N ILE A 281 14.92 -17.26 -3.98
CA ILE A 281 13.88 -17.01 -4.97
C ILE A 281 12.53 -17.49 -4.47
N HIS A 282 11.47 -16.89 -4.98
CA HIS A 282 10.11 -17.30 -4.70
C HIS A 282 9.24 -17.19 -5.94
N ILE A 283 8.33 -18.16 -6.14
CA ILE A 283 7.42 -18.13 -7.28
C ILE A 283 6.42 -16.98 -7.12
N PHE A 284 5.82 -16.86 -5.93
CA PHE A 284 4.83 -15.83 -5.62
C PHE A 284 5.20 -15.02 -4.38
N GLY A 285 5.40 -13.72 -4.56
CA GLY A 285 5.65 -12.76 -3.46
C GLY A 285 4.37 -12.02 -3.09
N ILE A 286 4.13 -11.79 -1.81
CA ILE A 286 2.93 -11.08 -1.34
C ILE A 286 3.36 -10.02 -0.33
N ASP A 287 3.22 -8.76 -0.73
CA ASP A 287 3.17 -7.62 0.19
C ASP A 287 1.82 -7.61 0.92
N TYR A 288 1.79 -7.17 2.18
CA TYR A 288 0.56 -6.99 2.96
C TYR A 288 -0.32 -8.26 3.05
N GLN A 289 0.27 -9.37 3.51
CA GLN A 289 -0.34 -10.69 3.58
C GLN A 289 -1.70 -10.76 4.30
N PHE A 290 -1.91 -9.94 5.33
CA PHE A 290 -3.22 -9.85 5.99
C PHE A 290 -4.29 -9.29 5.06
N ASN A 291 -3.95 -8.27 4.25
CA ASN A 291 -4.87 -7.63 3.33
C ASN A 291 -5.30 -8.61 2.22
N THR A 292 -4.41 -9.50 1.77
CA THR A 292 -4.78 -10.60 0.86
C THR A 292 -5.75 -11.58 1.52
N LEU A 293 -5.47 -12.03 2.74
CA LEU A 293 -6.38 -12.91 3.50
C LEU A 293 -7.75 -12.25 3.73
N LEU A 294 -7.76 -10.95 4.03
CA LEU A 294 -8.96 -10.16 4.23
C LEU A 294 -9.82 -10.11 2.95
N LYS A 295 -9.22 -9.85 1.78
CA LYS A 295 -9.92 -9.92 0.49
C LYS A 295 -10.53 -11.30 0.26
N ASP A 296 -9.76 -12.36 0.47
CA ASP A 296 -10.18 -13.73 0.24
C ASP A 296 -11.36 -14.11 1.16
N LEU A 297 -11.25 -13.83 2.46
CA LEU A 297 -12.29 -14.13 3.44
C LEU A 297 -13.56 -13.29 3.21
N THR A 298 -13.41 -12.00 2.89
CA THR A 298 -14.55 -11.11 2.57
C THR A 298 -15.35 -11.65 1.39
N ASN A 299 -14.68 -12.13 0.34
CA ASN A 299 -15.34 -12.70 -0.83
C ASN A 299 -16.07 -14.01 -0.48
N ARG A 300 -15.41 -14.92 0.22
CA ARG A 300 -15.99 -16.21 0.65
C ARG A 300 -17.23 -16.01 1.53
N LEU A 301 -17.21 -14.98 2.36
CA LEU A 301 -18.30 -14.64 3.27
C LEU A 301 -19.28 -13.59 2.71
N SER A 302 -19.21 -13.30 1.40
CA SER A 302 -20.11 -12.37 0.72
C SER A 302 -20.21 -10.99 1.40
N GLY A 303 -19.06 -10.37 1.64
CA GLY A 303 -18.95 -9.02 2.23
C GLY A 303 -18.90 -8.99 3.76
N LYS A 304 -19.04 -10.14 4.44
CA LYS A 304 -18.86 -10.24 5.90
C LYS A 304 -17.40 -10.53 6.24
N PHE A 305 -17.05 -10.29 7.51
CA PHE A 305 -15.76 -10.65 8.08
C PHE A 305 -15.94 -11.31 9.45
N LEU A 306 -14.84 -11.59 10.15
CA LEU A 306 -14.84 -12.20 11.49
C LEU A 306 -15.54 -11.34 12.54
N TRP A 307 -15.59 -10.04 12.32
CA TRP A 307 -16.30 -9.08 13.16
C TRP A 307 -17.01 -8.04 12.31
N SER A 308 -17.95 -7.35 12.92
CA SER A 308 -18.74 -6.29 12.30
C SER A 308 -18.91 -5.11 13.24
N LEU A 309 -19.43 -4.02 12.68
CA LEU A 309 -19.74 -2.81 13.42
C LEU A 309 -21.24 -2.79 13.74
N ASN A 310 -21.60 -2.83 15.01
CA ASN A 310 -22.99 -2.83 15.47
C ASN A 310 -23.35 -1.51 16.15
N THR A 311 -24.56 -1.00 15.90
CA THR A 311 -25.10 0.16 16.61
C THR A 311 -25.54 -0.22 18.02
N THR A 312 -25.27 0.67 18.96
CA THR A 312 -25.62 0.59 20.38
C THR A 312 -26.13 1.95 20.85
N ASN A 313 -27.03 1.94 21.82
CA ASN A 313 -27.48 3.16 22.47
C ASN A 313 -26.49 3.50 23.59
N ALA A 314 -25.86 4.67 23.51
CA ALA A 314 -25.03 5.23 24.57
C ALA A 314 -25.66 6.51 25.10
N THR A 315 -25.16 7.01 26.23
CA THR A 315 -25.57 8.30 26.78
C THR A 315 -24.40 9.28 26.63
N ASP A 316 -24.64 10.48 26.10
CA ASP A 316 -23.64 11.53 26.03
C ASP A 316 -23.39 12.19 27.39
N ALA A 317 -22.42 13.11 27.48
CA ALA A 317 -22.10 13.83 28.71
C ALA A 317 -23.25 14.73 29.23
N SER A 318 -24.26 15.01 28.38
CA SER A 318 -25.45 15.80 28.73
C SER A 318 -26.63 14.93 29.14
N GLY A 319 -26.48 13.59 29.19
CA GLY A 319 -27.55 12.66 29.54
C GLY A 319 -28.46 12.28 28.39
N ASN A 320 -28.16 12.67 27.14
CA ASN A 320 -28.99 12.33 25.98
C ASN A 320 -28.58 10.97 25.41
N ASN A 321 -29.57 10.20 24.94
CA ASN A 321 -29.30 9.00 24.17
C ASN A 321 -28.69 9.37 22.81
N VAL A 322 -27.52 8.81 22.53
CA VAL A 322 -26.80 8.95 21.27
C VAL A 322 -26.47 7.57 20.73
N ASP A 323 -26.74 7.37 19.44
CA ASP A 323 -26.33 6.16 18.74
C ASP A 323 -24.81 6.14 18.62
N ARG A 324 -24.20 5.03 19.06
CA ARG A 324 -22.77 4.76 18.91
C ARG A 324 -22.56 3.37 18.37
N SER A 325 -21.52 3.17 17.60
CA SER A 325 -21.15 1.87 17.10
C SER A 325 -20.09 1.18 17.97
N ILE A 326 -20.10 -0.15 18.04
CA ILE A 326 -19.04 -0.95 18.66
C ILE A 326 -18.67 -2.13 17.77
N ILE A 327 -17.43 -2.61 17.91
CA ILE A 327 -17.00 -3.84 17.24
C ILE A 327 -17.66 -5.04 17.92
N ASN A 328 -18.38 -5.84 17.15
CA ASN A 328 -18.91 -7.13 17.56
C ASN A 328 -18.09 -8.26 16.94
N TYR A 329 -17.46 -9.07 17.78
CA TYR A 329 -16.68 -10.24 17.33
C TYR A 329 -17.59 -11.41 16.98
N ASP A 330 -18.24 -11.33 15.81
CA ASP A 330 -19.21 -12.31 15.32
C ASP A 330 -18.69 -13.75 15.35
N PHE A 331 -17.40 -13.95 15.06
CA PHE A 331 -16.76 -15.25 15.06
C PHE A 331 -16.79 -15.96 16.43
N LEU A 332 -17.02 -15.26 17.55
CA LEU A 332 -17.13 -15.90 18.87
C LEU A 332 -18.36 -16.80 18.99
N THR A 333 -19.40 -16.53 18.20
CA THR A 333 -20.68 -17.27 18.26
C THR A 333 -21.07 -17.91 16.94
N ASN A 334 -20.51 -17.45 15.82
CA ASN A 334 -20.86 -17.91 14.48
C ASN A 334 -19.92 -19.03 13.99
N GLN A 335 -20.43 -20.27 13.97
CA GLN A 335 -19.67 -21.46 13.54
C GLN A 335 -19.30 -21.46 12.05
N ASP A 336 -20.09 -20.80 11.20
CA ASP A 336 -19.80 -20.71 9.76
C ASP A 336 -18.58 -19.81 9.52
N LEU A 337 -18.51 -18.67 10.22
CA LEU A 337 -17.33 -17.79 10.19
C LEU A 337 -16.07 -18.51 10.67
N GLN A 338 -16.18 -19.26 11.77
CA GLN A 338 -15.07 -20.06 12.29
C GLN A 338 -14.62 -21.11 11.26
N SER A 339 -15.56 -21.83 10.64
CA SER A 339 -15.26 -22.90 9.69
C SER A 339 -14.60 -22.38 8.42
N GLU A 340 -15.12 -21.29 7.85
CA GLU A 340 -14.54 -20.69 6.63
C GLU A 340 -13.14 -20.13 6.90
N PHE A 341 -12.95 -19.45 8.04
CA PHE A 341 -11.64 -18.94 8.43
C PHE A 341 -10.59 -20.05 8.55
N LYS A 342 -10.91 -21.14 9.28
CA LYS A 342 -9.98 -22.27 9.46
C LYS A 342 -9.66 -22.96 8.14
N SER A 343 -10.66 -23.19 7.31
CA SER A 343 -10.51 -23.79 5.98
C SER A 343 -9.55 -22.96 5.12
N LEU A 344 -9.83 -21.65 5.02
CA LEU A 344 -9.02 -20.72 4.25
C LEU A 344 -7.58 -20.63 4.78
N TRP A 345 -7.42 -20.55 6.11
CA TRP A 345 -6.10 -20.53 6.74
C TRP A 345 -5.28 -21.77 6.36
N ASN A 346 -5.89 -22.95 6.46
CA ASN A 346 -5.23 -24.21 6.09
C ASN A 346 -4.88 -24.26 4.60
N THR A 347 -5.71 -23.67 3.71
CA THR A 347 -5.36 -23.50 2.29
C THR A 347 -4.09 -22.65 2.10
N TYR A 348 -3.95 -21.56 2.84
CA TYR A 348 -2.74 -20.73 2.79
C TYR A 348 -1.51 -21.51 3.27
N MET A 349 -1.60 -22.19 4.41
CA MET A 349 -0.49 -22.98 4.96
C MET A 349 -0.02 -24.08 3.99
N ASN A 350 -0.96 -24.70 3.29
CA ASN A 350 -0.66 -25.73 2.28
C ASN A 350 0.04 -25.20 1.02
N SER A 351 -0.05 -23.90 0.74
CA SER A 351 0.61 -23.24 -0.40
C SER A 351 1.97 -22.65 -0.02
N ASN A 352 2.24 -22.46 1.28
CA ASN A 352 3.47 -21.86 1.81
C ASN A 352 4.62 -22.87 1.86
N THR A 353 5.01 -23.39 0.70
CA THR A 353 6.10 -24.36 0.55
C THR A 353 7.46 -23.66 0.50
N VAL A 354 8.48 -24.25 1.12
CA VAL A 354 9.87 -23.80 1.06
C VAL A 354 10.82 -24.99 1.10
N THR A 355 11.88 -24.91 0.31
CA THR A 355 12.97 -25.90 0.27
C THR A 355 14.31 -25.18 0.35
N SER A 356 15.25 -25.72 1.13
CA SER A 356 16.63 -25.23 1.14
C SER A 356 17.47 -25.88 0.05
N VAL A 357 18.35 -25.09 -0.56
CA VAL A 357 19.14 -25.46 -1.73
C VAL A 357 20.62 -25.30 -1.41
N GLY A 358 21.38 -26.38 -1.65
CA GLY A 358 22.83 -26.42 -1.50
C GLY A 358 23.32 -26.22 -0.05
N GLU A 359 24.64 -26.21 0.12
CA GLU A 359 25.28 -26.03 1.42
C GLU A 359 25.12 -24.60 1.96
N THR A 360 24.95 -23.62 1.07
CA THR A 360 24.74 -22.21 1.42
C THR A 360 23.30 -21.93 1.91
N LYS A 361 22.44 -22.96 1.99
CA LYS A 361 21.07 -22.91 2.49
C LYS A 361 20.24 -21.78 1.88
N LYS A 362 20.37 -21.56 0.57
CA LYS A 362 19.47 -20.64 -0.15
C LYS A 362 18.06 -21.20 -0.15
N GLN A 363 17.07 -20.33 -0.17
CA GLN A 363 15.68 -20.74 -0.03
C GLN A 363 14.96 -20.63 -1.38
N TYR A 364 14.23 -21.69 -1.71
CA TYR A 364 13.30 -21.74 -2.82
C TYR A 364 11.88 -21.84 -2.29
N TYR A 365 11.11 -20.75 -2.40
CA TYR A 365 9.73 -20.68 -1.91
C TYR A 365 8.71 -20.86 -3.04
N GLY A 366 7.59 -21.52 -2.74
CA GLY A 366 6.37 -21.40 -3.54
C GLY A 366 5.76 -20.02 -3.32
N VAL A 367 5.36 -19.74 -2.08
CA VAL A 367 4.81 -18.45 -1.64
C VAL A 367 5.69 -17.85 -0.55
N LYS A 368 5.94 -16.54 -0.63
CA LYS A 368 6.66 -15.77 0.40
C LYS A 368 5.89 -14.50 0.74
N TYR A 369 5.64 -14.30 2.03
CA TYR A 369 5.12 -13.03 2.54
C TYR A 369 6.26 -12.08 2.85
N GLU A 370 6.10 -10.84 2.42
CA GLU A 370 7.10 -9.80 2.57
C GLU A 370 6.96 -9.08 3.90
N THR A 371 8.09 -8.64 4.46
CA THR A 371 8.10 -7.99 5.78
C THR A 371 7.57 -6.56 5.75
N ASN A 372 7.65 -5.90 4.58
CA ASN A 372 7.24 -4.52 4.33
C ASN A 372 7.73 -3.51 5.39
N SER A 373 8.84 -3.83 6.07
CA SER A 373 9.33 -3.09 7.23
C SER A 373 10.61 -2.34 6.92
N SER A 374 10.73 -1.10 7.38
CA SER A 374 11.98 -0.35 7.39
C SER A 374 12.87 -0.66 8.60
N GLY A 375 12.35 -1.39 9.60
CA GLY A 375 13.02 -1.70 10.87
C GLY A 375 13.86 -2.99 10.86
N VAL A 376 13.64 -3.86 9.87
CA VAL A 376 14.56 -4.95 9.55
C VAL A 376 15.38 -4.43 8.37
N ALA A 377 16.71 -4.51 8.42
CA ALA A 377 17.56 -4.01 7.35
C ALA A 377 18.27 -5.19 6.64
N PRO A 378 18.02 -5.42 5.33
CA PRO A 378 16.96 -4.80 4.53
C PRO A 378 15.59 -5.42 4.83
N GLY A 379 14.56 -4.58 4.88
CA GLY A 379 13.19 -5.04 4.75
C GLY A 379 13.02 -5.69 3.40
N THR A 380 11.99 -6.49 3.25
CA THR A 380 11.72 -7.18 1.99
C THR A 380 10.41 -6.66 1.43
N TRP A 381 10.40 -6.43 0.11
CA TRP A 381 9.28 -5.89 -0.65
C TRP A 381 9.25 -6.63 -1.99
N ALA A 382 8.07 -7.06 -2.42
CA ALA A 382 7.95 -7.88 -3.61
C ALA A 382 8.37 -7.10 -4.87
N SER A 383 8.11 -5.79 -4.91
CA SER A 383 8.59 -4.94 -6.01
C SER A 383 10.12 -4.95 -6.12
N TRP A 384 10.87 -5.03 -5.01
CA TRP A 384 12.33 -5.06 -5.06
C TRP A 384 12.84 -6.41 -5.55
N ASP A 385 12.17 -7.49 -5.16
CA ASP A 385 12.51 -8.84 -5.58
C ASP A 385 12.14 -9.11 -7.05
N ILE A 386 11.08 -8.48 -7.58
CA ILE A 386 10.81 -8.42 -9.03
C ILE A 386 12.00 -7.81 -9.77
N ARG A 387 12.50 -6.64 -9.31
CA ARG A 387 13.63 -5.92 -9.94
C ARG A 387 14.89 -6.76 -10.03
N THR A 388 15.15 -7.63 -9.05
CA THR A 388 16.39 -8.41 -8.96
C THR A 388 16.24 -9.85 -9.40
N TYR A 389 15.14 -10.21 -10.09
CA TYR A 389 14.85 -11.58 -10.54
C TYR A 389 14.76 -12.59 -9.39
N ASN A 390 14.27 -12.17 -8.23
CA ASN A 390 14.03 -13.06 -7.08
C ASN A 390 12.57 -13.54 -7.02
N THR A 391 11.68 -12.93 -7.79
CA THR A 391 10.24 -13.25 -7.82
C THR A 391 9.74 -13.45 -9.23
N ALA A 392 8.91 -14.48 -9.47
CA ALA A 392 8.25 -14.64 -10.77
C ALA A 392 7.06 -13.69 -10.92
N PHE A 393 6.18 -13.65 -9.92
CA PHE A 393 5.07 -12.70 -9.86
C PHE A 393 4.70 -12.37 -8.42
N ALA A 394 3.99 -11.26 -8.21
CA ALA A 394 3.64 -10.81 -6.88
C ALA A 394 2.34 -10.02 -6.79
N TYR A 395 1.78 -10.00 -5.58
CA TYR A 395 0.93 -8.91 -5.11
C TYR A 395 1.86 -7.90 -4.45
N ALA A 396 2.23 -6.87 -5.19
CA ALA A 396 3.19 -5.85 -4.74
C ALA A 396 2.47 -4.53 -4.50
N ALA A 397 2.96 -3.72 -3.56
CA ALA A 397 2.42 -2.37 -3.35
C ALA A 397 2.35 -1.60 -4.67
N ALA A 398 1.18 -1.04 -5.02
CA ALA A 398 0.95 -0.45 -6.35
C ALA A 398 1.92 0.71 -6.65
N VAL A 399 2.32 1.47 -5.63
CA VAL A 399 3.34 2.54 -5.70
C VAL A 399 4.76 2.04 -5.99
N GLY A 400 4.96 0.72 -6.05
CA GLY A 400 6.23 0.05 -6.27
C GLY A 400 6.71 0.02 -7.73
N VAL A 401 5.97 0.54 -8.71
CA VAL A 401 6.35 0.50 -10.15
C VAL A 401 7.78 1.03 -10.36
N ASN A 402 8.09 2.21 -9.81
CA ASN A 402 9.43 2.83 -9.92
C ASN A 402 10.55 1.99 -9.28
N GLN A 403 10.22 1.15 -8.31
CA GLN A 403 11.17 0.32 -7.56
C GLN A 403 11.31 -1.09 -8.14
N SER A 404 10.40 -1.49 -9.03
CA SER A 404 10.38 -2.82 -9.66
C SER A 404 11.24 -2.97 -10.91
N VAL A 405 11.83 -1.88 -11.38
CA VAL A 405 12.58 -1.83 -12.64
C VAL A 405 13.84 -0.99 -12.47
N ASP A 406 14.74 -1.07 -13.45
CA ASP A 406 15.79 -0.09 -13.63
C ASP A 406 15.20 1.30 -13.95
N SER A 407 15.35 2.23 -13.02
CA SER A 407 14.81 3.59 -13.08
C SER A 407 15.76 4.56 -12.39
N ALA A 408 15.60 5.85 -12.65
CA ALA A 408 16.36 6.88 -11.93
C ALA A 408 16.17 6.77 -10.40
N LEU A 409 14.95 6.44 -9.94
CA LEU A 409 14.65 6.27 -8.52
C LEU A 409 15.34 5.03 -7.95
N SER A 410 15.23 3.87 -8.62
CA SER A 410 15.86 2.64 -8.13
C SER A 410 17.39 2.74 -8.16
N ARG A 411 17.99 3.38 -9.17
CA ARG A 411 19.44 3.67 -9.21
C ARG A 411 19.87 4.57 -8.05
N ASN A 412 19.11 5.60 -7.73
CA ASN A 412 19.45 6.50 -6.63
C ASN A 412 19.28 5.86 -5.26
N PHE A 413 18.31 4.97 -5.10
CA PHE A 413 18.02 4.33 -3.82
C PHE A 413 18.86 3.07 -3.57
N PHE A 414 19.02 2.21 -4.59
CA PHE A 414 19.67 0.89 -4.48
C PHE A 414 21.03 0.80 -5.17
N GLY A 415 21.36 1.73 -6.08
CA GLY A 415 22.54 1.64 -6.94
C GLY A 415 23.83 2.16 -6.31
N GLY A 416 23.83 2.59 -5.05
CA GLY A 416 25.01 3.17 -4.40
C GLY A 416 25.25 4.65 -4.76
N ARG A 417 26.40 5.18 -4.34
CA ARG A 417 26.70 6.63 -4.37
C ARG A 417 27.40 7.10 -5.64
N THR A 418 28.10 6.22 -6.34
CA THR A 418 28.88 6.56 -7.56
C THR A 418 28.14 6.10 -8.81
N ASP A 419 28.38 6.77 -9.94
CA ASP A 419 27.77 6.38 -11.21
C ASP A 419 28.19 4.98 -11.64
N GLU A 420 29.43 4.58 -11.34
CA GLU A 420 29.92 3.21 -11.56
C GLU A 420 29.13 2.18 -10.74
N SER A 421 28.91 2.44 -9.44
CA SER A 421 28.09 1.54 -8.61
C SER A 421 26.65 1.43 -9.13
N LYS A 422 26.09 2.55 -9.61
CA LYS A 422 24.73 2.59 -10.16
C LYS A 422 24.63 1.81 -11.46
N ALA A 423 25.61 1.94 -12.35
CA ALA A 423 25.68 1.20 -13.59
C ALA A 423 25.85 -0.31 -13.35
N ALA A 424 26.71 -0.69 -12.40
CA ALA A 424 26.92 -2.08 -12.02
C ALA A 424 25.69 -2.74 -11.35
N ALA A 425 24.88 -1.95 -10.63
CA ALA A 425 23.62 -2.41 -10.08
C ALA A 425 22.54 -2.52 -11.16
N ALA A 426 22.40 -1.50 -12.01
CA ALA A 426 21.43 -1.44 -13.09
C ALA A 426 21.58 -2.58 -14.10
N SER A 427 22.81 -3.04 -14.37
CA SER A 427 23.05 -4.16 -15.29
C SER A 427 22.49 -5.51 -14.81
N LYS A 428 22.08 -5.60 -13.55
CA LYS A 428 21.47 -6.80 -12.94
C LYS A 428 19.97 -6.66 -12.71
N TRP A 429 19.38 -5.53 -13.11
CA TRP A 429 17.98 -5.23 -12.85
C TRP A 429 17.12 -5.44 -14.09
N VAL A 430 15.87 -5.76 -13.84
CA VAL A 430 14.84 -5.89 -14.89
C VAL A 430 14.56 -4.53 -15.52
N LYS A 431 14.39 -4.48 -16.84
CA LYS A 431 13.96 -3.26 -17.55
C LYS A 431 12.45 -3.06 -17.43
N TYR A 432 11.98 -1.85 -17.74
CA TYR A 432 10.54 -1.55 -17.71
C TYR A 432 9.72 -2.43 -18.66
N SER A 433 10.24 -2.74 -19.85
CA SER A 433 9.60 -3.63 -20.84
C SER A 433 9.40 -5.06 -20.35
N ASP A 434 10.17 -5.48 -19.34
CA ASP A 434 10.26 -6.85 -18.88
C ASP A 434 9.42 -7.07 -17.61
N VAL A 435 8.62 -6.06 -17.21
CA VAL A 435 7.70 -6.12 -16.07
C VAL A 435 6.29 -5.75 -16.51
N SER A 436 5.32 -6.59 -16.16
CA SER A 436 3.90 -6.33 -16.43
C SER A 436 3.14 -6.08 -15.12
N TRP A 437 2.61 -4.86 -14.97
CA TRP A 437 1.76 -4.47 -13.86
C TRP A 437 0.29 -4.43 -14.28
N ASN A 438 -0.55 -5.07 -13.47
CA ASN A 438 -2.00 -5.19 -13.62
C ASN A 438 -2.71 -4.73 -12.34
N PRO A 439 -3.99 -4.34 -12.41
CA PRO A 439 -4.84 -4.09 -11.25
C PRO A 439 -4.82 -5.21 -10.20
N GLN A 440 -5.20 -4.85 -8.97
CA GLN A 440 -5.35 -5.82 -7.89
C GLN A 440 -6.28 -6.99 -8.26
N VAL A 441 -5.95 -8.18 -7.76
CA VAL A 441 -6.83 -9.35 -7.88
C VAL A 441 -7.99 -9.21 -6.89
N ASN A 442 -9.20 -9.13 -7.44
CA ASN A 442 -10.43 -8.89 -6.69
C ASN A 442 -11.22 -10.17 -6.35
N LYS A 443 -10.86 -11.33 -6.90
CA LYS A 443 -11.57 -12.60 -6.69
C LYS A 443 -10.80 -13.53 -5.75
N SER A 444 -11.55 -14.21 -4.89
CA SER A 444 -11.03 -15.32 -4.08
C SER A 444 -10.70 -16.56 -4.92
N ALA A 445 -11.70 -17.11 -5.63
CA ALA A 445 -11.58 -18.32 -6.44
C ALA A 445 -12.51 -18.26 -7.66
N SER A 446 -12.29 -19.12 -8.66
CA SER A 446 -13.07 -19.12 -9.91
C SER A 446 -14.56 -19.42 -9.71
N ASN A 447 -14.91 -20.19 -8.68
CA ASN A 447 -16.29 -20.53 -8.31
C ASN A 447 -16.94 -19.54 -7.34
N ILE A 448 -16.23 -18.49 -6.91
CA ILE A 448 -16.73 -17.46 -6.00
C ILE A 448 -16.98 -16.18 -6.81
N ASN A 449 -18.26 -15.81 -6.94
CA ASN A 449 -18.67 -14.63 -7.70
C ASN A 449 -18.44 -13.30 -6.96
N ALA A 450 -18.36 -13.35 -5.63
CA ALA A 450 -18.08 -12.18 -4.81
C ALA A 450 -16.69 -11.63 -5.14
N THR A 451 -16.62 -10.31 -5.28
CA THR A 451 -15.37 -9.57 -5.54
C THR A 451 -15.18 -8.47 -4.52
N SER A 452 -13.93 -8.21 -4.18
CA SER A 452 -13.55 -7.23 -3.17
C SER A 452 -12.46 -6.31 -3.69
N TYR A 453 -12.62 -5.02 -3.43
CA TYR A 453 -11.61 -3.98 -3.67
C TYR A 453 -11.00 -3.60 -2.32
N HIS A 454 -9.68 -3.47 -2.26
CA HIS A 454 -9.01 -2.96 -1.07
C HIS A 454 -8.29 -1.66 -1.41
N GLU A 455 -8.77 -0.57 -0.81
CA GLU A 455 -8.10 0.72 -0.92
C GLU A 455 -6.75 0.71 -0.19
N GLY A 456 -5.74 1.30 -0.82
CA GLY A 456 -4.49 1.69 -0.20
C GLY A 456 -4.44 3.20 0.01
N GLY A 457 -3.44 3.63 0.78
CA GLY A 457 -3.20 5.03 1.10
C GLY A 457 -3.81 5.47 2.42
N SER A 458 -3.90 6.77 2.62
CA SER A 458 -4.25 7.39 3.88
C SER A 458 -5.49 8.28 3.77
N SER A 459 -5.87 8.87 4.90
CA SER A 459 -6.91 9.88 4.97
C SER A 459 -6.43 11.09 5.76
N LEU A 460 -7.14 12.20 5.62
CA LEU A 460 -6.87 13.42 6.39
C LEU A 460 -7.77 13.47 7.62
N ILE A 461 -7.16 13.55 8.79
CA ILE A 461 -7.85 13.71 10.08
C ILE A 461 -7.65 15.15 10.56
N PRO A 462 -8.63 16.04 10.37
CA PRO A 462 -8.52 17.41 10.87
C PRO A 462 -8.90 17.45 12.35
N ILE A 463 -8.09 18.15 13.13
CA ILE A 463 -8.17 18.19 14.58
C ILE A 463 -8.47 19.64 14.98
N SER A 464 -9.56 19.82 15.73
CA SER A 464 -9.89 21.11 16.31
C SER A 464 -8.94 21.39 17.46
N ILE A 465 -8.19 22.48 17.35
CA ILE A 465 -7.23 22.91 18.38
C ILE A 465 -7.64 24.21 19.06
N ASP A 466 -8.50 25.02 18.44
CA ASP A 466 -8.98 26.28 19.02
C ASP A 466 -10.51 26.49 18.89
N GLU A 467 -11.27 25.41 18.72
CA GLU A 467 -12.75 25.36 18.78
C GLU A 467 -13.44 26.39 17.87
N GLY A 468 -13.06 26.38 16.58
CA GLY A 468 -13.57 27.30 15.55
C GLY A 468 -12.84 28.64 15.49
N GLY A 469 -11.69 28.74 16.14
CA GLY A 469 -10.82 29.91 16.14
C GLY A 469 -10.04 30.10 14.83
N LYS A 470 -8.87 30.72 14.94
CA LYS A 470 -8.02 31.09 13.79
C LYS A 470 -7.38 29.86 13.16
N GLU A 471 -6.92 28.92 13.96
CA GLU A 471 -6.19 27.73 13.47
C GLU A 471 -7.16 26.72 12.84
N ASP A 472 -8.35 26.56 13.41
CA ASP A 472 -9.42 25.76 12.80
C ASP A 472 -9.86 26.35 11.44
N LYS A 473 -10.07 27.67 11.35
CA LYS A 473 -10.40 28.35 10.08
C LYS A 473 -9.27 28.25 9.05
N GLY A 474 -8.01 28.38 9.48
CA GLY A 474 -6.85 28.20 8.61
C GLY A 474 -6.71 26.77 8.10
N THR A 475 -7.00 25.78 8.95
CA THR A 475 -7.04 24.37 8.56
C THR A 475 -8.10 24.13 7.49
N LEU A 476 -9.31 24.68 7.65
CA LEU A 476 -10.37 24.61 6.64
C LEU A 476 -9.97 25.27 5.32
N ALA A 477 -9.30 26.43 5.36
CA ALA A 477 -8.81 27.11 4.16
C ALA A 477 -7.74 26.29 3.41
N PHE A 478 -6.83 25.64 4.15
CA PHE A 478 -5.84 24.73 3.56
C PHE A 478 -6.50 23.49 2.93
N LEU A 479 -7.46 22.88 3.62
CA LEU A 479 -8.23 21.75 3.09
C LEU A 479 -9.01 22.14 1.82
N ASP A 480 -9.68 23.29 1.80
CA ASP A 480 -10.38 23.75 0.60
C ASP A 480 -9.42 23.92 -0.60
N TRP A 481 -8.23 24.49 -0.37
CA TRP A 481 -7.21 24.58 -1.43
C TRP A 481 -6.70 23.20 -1.89
N LEU A 482 -6.51 22.24 -0.98
CA LEU A 482 -6.07 20.88 -1.32
C LEU A 482 -7.07 20.15 -2.24
N TYR A 483 -8.38 20.31 -2.00
CA TYR A 483 -9.41 19.59 -2.76
C TYR A 483 -9.99 20.36 -3.95
N ASN A 484 -10.05 21.69 -3.87
CA ASN A 484 -10.73 22.54 -4.86
C ASN A 484 -9.84 23.61 -5.49
N GLY A 485 -8.63 23.83 -4.96
CA GLY A 485 -7.73 24.87 -5.43
C GLY A 485 -7.06 24.58 -6.77
N THR A 486 -6.26 25.55 -7.22
CA THR A 486 -5.35 25.42 -8.36
C THR A 486 -3.92 25.71 -7.93
N VAL A 487 -2.97 25.18 -8.71
CA VAL A 487 -1.54 25.36 -8.49
C VAL A 487 -0.83 25.56 -9.83
N LYS A 488 0.29 26.30 -9.79
CA LYS A 488 1.16 26.51 -10.95
C LYS A 488 2.41 25.65 -10.79
N LEU A 489 2.57 24.66 -11.67
CA LEU A 489 3.72 23.74 -11.67
C LEU A 489 4.53 23.87 -12.96
N THR A 490 5.84 23.63 -12.87
CA THR A 490 6.67 23.48 -14.06
C THR A 490 6.69 22.02 -14.50
N ILE A 491 6.08 21.72 -15.65
CA ILE A 491 6.04 20.40 -16.27
C ILE A 491 6.69 20.51 -17.65
N ASP A 492 7.69 19.68 -17.94
CA ASP A 492 8.46 19.70 -19.20
C ASP A 492 8.91 21.13 -19.58
N SER A 493 9.48 21.84 -18.60
CA SER A 493 9.97 23.22 -18.73
C SER A 493 8.89 24.26 -19.06
N LYS A 494 7.60 23.94 -18.88
CA LYS A 494 6.48 24.87 -19.06
C LYS A 494 5.72 25.05 -17.75
N ILE A 495 5.33 26.30 -17.46
CA ILE A 495 4.42 26.56 -16.35
C ILE A 495 3.00 26.20 -16.79
N VAL A 496 2.39 25.25 -16.10
CA VAL A 496 1.00 24.85 -16.28
C VAL A 496 0.21 25.17 -15.02
N GLU A 497 -1.03 25.60 -15.21
CA GLU A 497 -1.99 25.77 -14.13
C GLU A 497 -2.96 24.58 -14.15
N ILE A 498 -2.98 23.82 -13.05
CA ILE A 498 -3.79 22.62 -12.88
C ILE A 498 -4.45 22.63 -11.51
N SER A 499 -5.46 21.78 -11.30
CA SER A 499 -6.08 21.64 -9.98
C SER A 499 -5.10 21.04 -8.97
N THR A 500 -5.25 21.36 -7.69
CA THR A 500 -4.40 20.79 -6.63
C THR A 500 -4.47 19.25 -6.59
N PRO A 501 -5.65 18.61 -6.73
CA PRO A 501 -5.74 17.15 -6.89
C PRO A 501 -4.96 16.58 -8.08
N GLU A 502 -5.01 17.23 -9.25
CA GLU A 502 -4.22 16.82 -10.43
C GLU A 502 -2.72 16.98 -10.17
N ALA A 503 -2.30 17.99 -9.42
CA ALA A 503 -0.91 18.19 -9.05
C ALA A 503 -0.40 17.13 -8.06
N ILE A 504 -1.23 16.72 -7.09
CA ILE A 504 -0.91 15.59 -6.21
C ILE A 504 -0.69 14.33 -7.05
N PHE A 505 -1.60 14.06 -8.00
CA PHE A 505 -1.45 12.95 -8.94
C PHE A 505 -0.16 13.04 -9.77
N GLU A 506 0.10 14.18 -10.41
CA GLU A 506 1.29 14.40 -11.26
C GLU A 506 2.60 14.10 -10.52
N LEU A 507 2.67 14.50 -9.26
CA LEU A 507 3.90 14.41 -8.46
C LEU A 507 4.07 13.07 -7.75
N SER A 508 2.99 12.33 -7.50
CA SER A 508 3.03 11.16 -6.62
C SER A 508 2.36 9.89 -7.16
N GLY A 509 1.43 10.03 -8.11
CA GLY A 509 0.61 8.93 -8.63
C GLY A 509 -0.59 8.58 -7.73
N TYR A 510 -0.75 9.27 -6.60
CA TYR A 510 -1.91 9.12 -5.72
C TYR A 510 -3.12 9.87 -6.27
N VAL A 511 -4.30 9.28 -6.08
CA VAL A 511 -5.56 9.86 -6.55
C VAL A 511 -6.31 10.45 -5.37
N VAL A 512 -6.56 11.77 -5.41
CA VAL A 512 -7.51 12.37 -4.48
C VAL A 512 -8.92 11.99 -4.91
N PRO A 513 -9.68 11.21 -4.12
CA PRO A 513 -10.80 10.41 -4.63
C PRO A 513 -12.10 11.21 -4.83
N THR A 514 -12.00 12.47 -5.25
CA THR A 514 -13.15 13.30 -5.60
C THR A 514 -13.83 12.81 -6.87
N LYS A 515 -15.12 13.10 -7.05
CA LYS A 515 -15.86 12.81 -8.31
C LYS A 515 -15.20 13.41 -9.56
N LYS A 516 -14.43 14.51 -9.42
CA LYS A 516 -13.69 15.14 -10.53
C LYS A 516 -12.45 14.35 -10.94
N MET A 517 -11.81 13.64 -10.01
CA MET A 517 -10.63 12.81 -10.28
C MET A 517 -11.02 11.36 -10.62
N VAL A 518 -12.11 10.86 -10.04
CA VAL A 518 -12.57 9.48 -10.20
C VAL A 518 -13.70 9.43 -11.23
N ASN A 519 -13.33 9.56 -12.51
CA ASN A 519 -14.25 9.38 -13.64
C ASN A 519 -13.50 8.94 -14.91
N SER A 520 -14.27 8.53 -15.93
CA SER A 520 -13.73 8.04 -17.21
C SER A 520 -12.94 9.09 -17.99
N GLU A 521 -13.29 10.38 -17.87
CA GLU A 521 -12.56 11.46 -18.55
C GLU A 521 -11.13 11.58 -18.02
N MET A 522 -10.99 11.64 -16.69
CA MET A 522 -9.68 11.68 -16.04
C MET A 522 -8.85 10.42 -16.35
N ARG A 523 -9.49 9.25 -16.32
CA ARG A 523 -8.85 7.98 -16.69
C ARG A 523 -8.30 8.00 -18.11
N ASN A 524 -9.07 8.52 -19.07
CA ASN A 524 -8.64 8.62 -20.46
C ASN A 524 -7.50 9.64 -20.64
N LYS A 525 -7.56 10.78 -19.95
CA LYS A 525 -6.48 11.78 -19.91
C LYS A 525 -5.17 11.16 -19.41
N ILE A 526 -5.21 10.43 -18.28
CA ILE A 526 -4.04 9.74 -17.72
C ILE A 526 -3.50 8.68 -18.69
N ALA A 527 -4.37 7.86 -19.27
CA ALA A 527 -3.96 6.82 -20.22
C ALA A 527 -3.29 7.40 -21.48
N GLN A 528 -3.80 8.53 -21.99
CA GLN A 528 -3.21 9.22 -23.14
C GLN A 528 -1.83 9.79 -22.81
N THR A 529 -1.67 10.43 -21.65
CA THR A 529 -0.38 10.95 -21.19
C THR A 529 0.63 9.81 -20.97
N LEU A 530 0.21 8.71 -20.36
CA LEU A 530 1.05 7.53 -20.19
C LEU A 530 1.56 6.99 -21.53
N SER A 531 0.67 6.85 -22.52
CA SER A 531 1.05 6.37 -23.87
C SER A 531 2.06 7.30 -24.58
N THR A 532 1.92 8.61 -24.38
CA THR A 532 2.89 9.58 -24.90
C THR A 532 4.24 9.44 -24.21
N LEU A 533 4.26 9.33 -22.88
CA LEU A 533 5.48 9.11 -22.11
C LEU A 533 6.17 7.78 -22.46
N GLU A 534 5.41 6.70 -22.65
CA GLU A 534 5.94 5.40 -23.10
C GLU A 534 6.63 5.52 -24.47
N THR A 535 6.03 6.26 -25.40
CA THR A 535 6.61 6.50 -26.72
C THR A 535 7.90 7.32 -26.63
N GLU A 536 7.87 8.44 -25.92
CA GLU A 536 9.03 9.34 -25.78
C GLU A 536 10.20 8.67 -25.05
N VAL A 537 9.92 7.92 -23.99
CA VAL A 537 10.94 7.18 -23.25
C VAL A 537 11.48 6.03 -24.10
N GLY A 538 10.64 5.30 -24.84
CA GLY A 538 11.08 4.24 -25.75
C GLY A 538 12.02 4.75 -26.85
N ILE A 539 11.78 5.94 -27.39
CA ILE A 539 12.70 6.59 -28.35
C ILE A 539 14.08 6.84 -27.74
N LEU A 540 14.13 7.25 -26.47
CA LEU A 540 15.39 7.47 -25.75
C LEU A 540 16.09 6.14 -25.42
N GLU A 541 15.34 5.14 -24.95
CA GLU A 541 15.86 3.81 -24.60
C GLU A 541 16.40 3.04 -25.82
N ALA A 542 15.91 3.32 -27.03
CA ALA A 542 16.41 2.73 -28.27
C ALA A 542 17.78 3.30 -28.73
N LYS A 543 18.25 4.42 -28.15
CA LYS A 543 19.54 5.01 -28.52
C LYS A 543 20.68 4.29 -27.79
N SER A 544 21.74 3.93 -28.54
CA SER A 544 22.92 3.30 -27.97
C SER A 544 23.73 4.23 -27.05
N ASN A 545 23.69 5.54 -27.29
CA ASN A 545 24.36 6.55 -26.48
C ASN A 545 23.47 7.78 -26.30
N LEU A 546 23.15 8.13 -25.06
CA LEU A 546 22.45 9.36 -24.71
C LEU A 546 23.44 10.45 -24.33
N SER A 547 23.24 11.68 -24.83
CA SER A 547 23.87 12.88 -24.29
C SER A 547 23.41 13.15 -22.84
N ASP A 548 24.10 14.04 -22.12
CA ASP A 548 23.75 14.33 -20.73
C ASP A 548 22.36 15.00 -20.59
N GLU A 549 21.98 15.83 -21.55
CA GLU A 549 20.64 16.42 -21.63
C GLU A 549 19.57 15.35 -21.89
N GLU A 550 19.85 14.40 -22.77
CA GLU A 550 18.94 13.28 -23.03
C GLU A 550 18.83 12.33 -21.84
N LYS A 551 19.91 12.09 -21.09
CA LYS A 551 19.87 11.31 -19.83
C LYS A 551 18.98 12.00 -18.80
N ALA A 552 19.10 13.32 -18.65
CA ALA A 552 18.25 14.10 -17.74
C ALA A 552 16.78 14.05 -18.18
N THR A 553 16.53 14.18 -19.48
CA THR A 553 15.18 14.08 -20.07
C THR A 553 14.59 12.69 -19.86
N TRP A 554 15.37 11.63 -20.13
CA TRP A 554 14.97 10.25 -19.88
C TRP A 554 14.64 10.01 -18.40
N ALA A 555 15.46 10.51 -17.48
CA ALA A 555 15.22 10.35 -16.04
C ALA A 555 13.91 11.00 -15.58
N ILE A 556 13.61 12.21 -16.07
CA ILE A 556 12.36 12.93 -15.76
C ILE A 556 11.16 12.20 -16.36
N LYS A 557 11.21 11.89 -17.66
CA LYS A 557 10.08 11.26 -18.37
C LYS A 557 9.81 9.84 -17.91
N SER A 558 10.85 9.04 -17.60
CA SER A 558 10.68 7.69 -17.06
C SER A 558 10.08 7.68 -15.66
N ALA A 559 10.49 8.61 -14.78
CA ALA A 559 9.88 8.76 -13.46
C ALA A 559 8.38 9.12 -13.60
N ARG A 560 8.05 10.08 -14.47
CA ARG A 560 6.67 10.47 -14.76
C ARG A 560 5.86 9.31 -15.36
N ARG A 561 6.40 8.57 -16.34
CA ARG A 561 5.77 7.37 -16.91
C ARG A 561 5.35 6.39 -15.81
N ASN A 562 6.27 6.10 -14.89
CA ASN A 562 6.02 5.15 -13.81
C ASN A 562 4.98 5.67 -12.79
N THR A 563 4.99 6.98 -12.51
CA THR A 563 3.95 7.66 -11.70
C THR A 563 2.57 7.52 -12.34
N TYR A 564 2.47 7.82 -13.64
CA TYR A 564 1.22 7.69 -14.40
C TYR A 564 0.74 6.23 -14.49
N LYS A 565 1.66 5.27 -14.65
CA LYS A 565 1.33 3.84 -14.63
C LYS A 565 0.73 3.41 -13.29
N THR A 566 1.36 3.82 -12.18
CA THR A 566 0.87 3.58 -10.82
C THR A 566 -0.54 4.15 -10.64
N GLY A 567 -0.71 5.43 -10.98
CA GLY A 567 -1.97 6.12 -10.80
C GLY A 567 -3.10 5.59 -11.69
N LEU A 568 -2.79 5.17 -12.93
CA LEU A 568 -3.77 4.54 -13.83
C LEU A 568 -4.26 3.20 -13.27
N ILE A 569 -3.36 2.37 -12.71
CA ILE A 569 -3.74 1.10 -12.09
C ILE A 569 -4.72 1.34 -10.94
N GLY A 570 -4.36 2.22 -9.99
CA GLY A 570 -5.22 2.53 -8.85
C GLY A 570 -6.55 3.16 -9.28
N LEU A 571 -6.54 4.05 -10.28
CA LEU A 571 -7.76 4.67 -10.79
C LEU A 571 -8.68 3.66 -11.50
N ASP A 572 -8.15 2.72 -12.28
CA ASP A 572 -8.95 1.68 -12.95
C ASP A 572 -9.66 0.77 -11.94
N SER A 573 -8.97 0.41 -10.86
CA SER A 573 -9.54 -0.36 -9.75
C SER A 573 -10.59 0.44 -8.97
N LEU A 574 -10.27 1.68 -8.60
CA LEU A 574 -11.18 2.57 -7.88
C LEU A 574 -12.45 2.85 -8.69
N LEU A 575 -12.32 3.10 -10.00
CA LEU A 575 -13.46 3.24 -10.91
C LEU A 575 -14.33 1.99 -10.93
N SER A 576 -13.71 0.82 -11.02
CA SER A 576 -14.43 -0.46 -10.98
C SER A 576 -15.20 -0.65 -9.67
N PHE A 577 -14.64 -0.18 -8.55
CA PHE A 577 -15.33 -0.19 -7.26
C PHE A 577 -16.50 0.79 -7.22
N VAL A 578 -16.30 2.06 -7.57
CA VAL A 578 -17.36 3.10 -7.50
C VAL A 578 -18.49 2.83 -8.49
N ASP A 579 -18.19 2.26 -9.67
CA ASP A 579 -19.18 1.89 -10.69
C ASP A 579 -19.96 0.60 -10.36
N GLY A 580 -19.60 -0.08 -9.26
CA GLY A 580 -20.29 -1.31 -8.85
C GLY A 580 -19.88 -2.59 -9.58
N LYS A 581 -18.80 -2.55 -10.38
CA LYS A 581 -18.23 -3.76 -11.00
C LYS A 581 -17.56 -4.67 -9.96
N VAL A 582 -17.00 -4.08 -8.90
CA VAL A 582 -16.54 -4.79 -7.70
C VAL A 582 -17.60 -4.68 -6.60
N THR A 583 -17.90 -5.82 -5.97
CA THR A 583 -19.05 -5.99 -5.08
C THR A 583 -18.83 -5.35 -3.72
N TYR A 584 -17.70 -5.66 -3.07
CA TYR A 584 -17.43 -5.32 -1.67
C TYR A 584 -16.15 -4.48 -1.53
N SER A 585 -16.08 -3.69 -0.47
CA SER A 585 -14.79 -3.19 0.03
C SER A 585 -14.22 -4.23 0.99
N ALA A 586 -12.92 -4.47 0.90
CA ALA A 586 -12.13 -5.27 1.85
C ALA A 586 -11.50 -4.37 2.92
N SER A 587 -12.26 -3.39 3.42
CA SER A 587 -11.93 -2.59 4.60
C SER A 587 -12.78 -3.06 5.78
N VAL A 588 -12.13 -3.33 6.91
CA VAL A 588 -12.80 -3.74 8.15
C VAL A 588 -12.48 -2.75 9.25
N GLN A 589 -13.52 -2.32 9.94
CA GLN A 589 -13.41 -1.35 11.02
C GLN A 589 -12.66 -1.98 12.19
N GLN A 590 -11.80 -1.19 12.84
CA GLN A 590 -10.94 -1.67 13.92
C GLN A 590 -11.00 -0.75 15.14
N ASP A 591 -11.02 -1.39 16.30
CA ASP A 591 -10.68 -0.86 17.61
C ASP A 591 -9.32 -1.45 18.06
N GLN A 592 -8.89 -1.16 19.29
CA GLN A 592 -7.60 -1.64 19.80
C GLN A 592 -7.48 -3.17 19.84
N ARG A 593 -8.56 -3.88 20.18
CA ARG A 593 -8.56 -5.35 20.30
C ARG A 593 -8.54 -6.02 18.93
N SER A 594 -9.38 -5.56 17.99
CA SER A 594 -9.37 -6.06 16.60
C SER A 594 -8.06 -5.71 15.88
N ALA A 595 -7.44 -4.55 16.13
CA ALA A 595 -6.10 -4.25 15.64
C ALA A 595 -5.04 -5.23 16.17
N SER A 596 -5.15 -5.65 17.44
CA SER A 596 -4.27 -6.67 18.02
C SER A 596 -4.46 -8.04 17.37
N ILE A 597 -5.70 -8.43 17.08
CA ILE A 597 -6.03 -9.66 16.33
C ILE A 597 -5.45 -9.60 14.91
N THR A 598 -5.66 -8.50 14.19
CA THR A 598 -5.10 -8.28 12.85
C THR A 598 -3.57 -8.42 12.85
N ASN A 599 -2.89 -7.78 13.79
CA ASN A 599 -1.43 -7.87 13.93
C ASN A 599 -0.96 -9.30 14.22
N PHE A 600 -1.67 -10.04 15.07
CA PHE A 600 -1.37 -11.44 15.35
C PHE A 600 -1.50 -12.30 14.08
N ILE A 601 -2.61 -12.20 13.35
CA ILE A 601 -2.85 -12.93 12.09
C ILE A 601 -1.76 -12.59 11.06
N SER A 602 -1.46 -11.30 10.90
CA SER A 602 -0.43 -10.81 9.97
C SER A 602 0.95 -11.41 10.27
N ASN A 603 1.35 -11.43 11.55
CA ASN A 603 2.62 -12.01 11.99
C ASN A 603 2.66 -13.53 11.85
N ALA A 604 1.54 -14.21 12.14
CA ALA A 604 1.44 -15.66 11.98
C ALA A 604 1.57 -16.06 10.50
N LEU A 605 0.94 -15.31 9.58
CA LEU A 605 1.15 -15.49 8.14
C LEU A 605 2.63 -15.30 7.79
N LEU A 606 3.23 -14.17 8.15
CA LEU A 606 4.64 -13.87 7.86
C LEU A 606 5.60 -14.95 8.36
N ASN A 607 5.39 -15.46 9.57
CA ASN A 607 6.21 -16.53 10.16
C ASN A 607 6.06 -17.87 9.43
N SER A 608 4.94 -18.11 8.75
CA SER A 608 4.71 -19.37 8.02
C SER A 608 5.57 -19.51 6.75
N THR A 609 6.10 -18.40 6.24
CA THR A 609 6.96 -18.36 5.04
C THR A 609 8.39 -17.91 5.34
N LYS A 610 8.82 -17.97 6.61
CA LYS A 610 10.25 -17.84 6.93
C LYS A 610 11.06 -19.00 6.32
N SER A 611 12.38 -18.94 6.47
CA SER A 611 13.25 -20.03 6.00
C SER A 611 12.83 -21.38 6.56
N SER A 612 13.17 -22.46 5.86
CA SER A 612 12.87 -23.84 6.26
C SER A 612 13.18 -24.16 7.72
N ASP A 613 14.28 -23.60 8.24
CA ASP A 613 14.78 -23.81 9.60
C ASP A 613 14.00 -23.02 10.68
N THR A 614 13.26 -21.97 10.30
CA THR A 614 12.65 -21.00 11.25
C THR A 614 11.16 -20.76 11.03
N ARG A 615 10.56 -21.36 10.02
CA ARG A 615 9.13 -21.21 9.74
C ARG A 615 8.25 -21.86 10.80
N GLU A 616 7.12 -21.22 11.07
CA GLU A 616 6.10 -21.71 11.99
C GLU A 616 4.79 -21.90 11.23
N GLN A 617 4.34 -23.15 11.08
CA GLN A 617 3.02 -23.45 10.52
C GLN A 617 2.06 -23.84 11.65
N LYS A 618 1.02 -23.03 11.83
CA LYS A 618 -0.06 -23.27 12.78
C LYS A 618 -1.32 -23.67 12.02
N SER A 619 -2.10 -24.57 12.57
CA SER A 619 -3.38 -24.95 11.98
C SER A 619 -4.41 -23.81 12.10
N GLY A 620 -5.46 -23.86 11.29
CA GLY A 620 -6.60 -22.95 11.43
C GLY A 620 -7.21 -23.00 12.83
N GLU A 621 -7.29 -24.19 13.43
CA GLU A 621 -7.74 -24.40 14.81
C GLU A 621 -6.89 -23.62 15.82
N ASP A 622 -5.56 -23.71 15.74
CA ASP A 622 -4.64 -23.02 16.66
C ASP A 622 -4.78 -21.50 16.57
N ILE A 623 -4.89 -20.99 15.34
CA ILE A 623 -5.04 -19.56 15.08
C ILE A 623 -6.40 -19.06 15.56
N LEU A 624 -7.47 -19.81 15.29
CA LEU A 624 -8.81 -19.47 15.77
C LEU A 624 -8.87 -19.41 17.30
N ALA A 625 -8.22 -20.36 17.98
CA ALA A 625 -8.15 -20.38 19.44
C ALA A 625 -7.46 -19.12 19.99
N GLU A 626 -6.36 -18.69 19.38
CA GLU A 626 -5.62 -17.52 19.84
C GLU A 626 -6.36 -16.21 19.57
N ILE A 627 -6.99 -16.04 18.40
CA ILE A 627 -7.80 -14.84 18.14
C ILE A 627 -9.06 -14.80 19.04
N THR A 628 -9.62 -15.96 19.40
CA THR A 628 -10.70 -16.07 20.39
C THR A 628 -10.25 -15.60 21.76
N ARG A 629 -9.01 -15.93 22.16
CA ARG A 629 -8.42 -15.48 23.42
C ARG A 629 -8.18 -13.97 23.43
N LEU A 630 -7.78 -13.39 22.30
CA LEU A 630 -7.55 -11.93 22.17
C LEU A 630 -8.86 -11.12 22.14
N ALA A 631 -9.95 -11.71 21.66
CA ALA A 631 -11.26 -11.05 21.57
C ALA A 631 -12.04 -11.03 22.90
N LYS A 632 -11.70 -11.91 23.85
CA LYS A 632 -12.28 -12.00 25.19
C LYS A 632 -11.45 -11.17 26.18
#